data_AF-A0A7W6RRD8-F1
#
_entry.id   AF-A0A7W6RRD8-F1
#
_cell.length_a   1.000
_cell.length_b   1.000
_cell.length_c   1.000
_cell.angle_alpha   90.00
_cell.angle_beta   90.00
_cell.angle_gamma   90.00
#
_symmetry.space_group_name_H-M   'P 1'
#
loop_
_entity.id
_entity.type
_entity.pdbx_description
1 polymer ?
#
loop_
_entity_poly.entity_id
_entity_poly.type
_entity_poly.pdbx_seq_one_letter_code
_entity_poly.pdbx_strand_id
1 'polypeptide(L)'
;MADNFTQSAAANVDGTYQIFAVGRCMGDLVPENTTLQADATADIHPGQIVSVVLDAGGPFRELSGMLDTHSCLGVIKLYLGKTQTTAGEEVFLLGQLNPPLVFAVPMASLLAMHRIVARVCEAPQPEDGTEDAKAVLNAQLDLMSPFLCESEAAAPVGSDWRPVDLDALIRSLQTLEQVDA
;
A
#
# COMPACT_ATOMS: atom_id res chain seq x y z
N MET A 1 24.39 -16.54 2.25
CA MET A 1 24.49 -16.29 0.80
C MET A 1 23.35 -15.35 0.51
N ALA A 2 23.65 -14.05 0.37
CA ALA A 2 22.66 -13.00 0.27
C ALA A 2 22.36 -12.80 -1.22
N ASP A 3 21.15 -13.14 -1.64
CA ASP A 3 20.69 -12.91 -3.01
C ASP A 3 20.09 -11.50 -3.07
N ASN A 4 20.72 -10.65 -3.88
CA ASN A 4 20.24 -9.34 -4.29
C ASN A 4 18.92 -9.52 -5.06
N PHE A 5 17.85 -8.87 -4.63
CA PHE A 5 16.59 -8.83 -5.38
C PHE A 5 16.25 -7.41 -5.83
N THR A 6 16.25 -7.27 -7.15
CA THR A 6 15.99 -6.10 -7.97
C THR A 6 14.51 -5.72 -7.98
N GLN A 7 14.19 -4.44 -7.73
CA GLN A 7 12.85 -3.86 -7.83
C GLN A 7 12.68 -3.20 -9.20
N SER A 8 12.05 -3.88 -10.16
CA SER A 8 11.78 -3.33 -11.50
C SER A 8 10.42 -2.64 -11.53
N ALA A 9 10.40 -1.30 -11.52
CA ALA A 9 9.19 -0.50 -11.78
C ALA A 9 9.06 -0.23 -13.29
N ALA A 10 8.35 -1.08 -14.02
CA ALA A 10 7.91 -0.74 -15.38
C ALA A 10 6.67 0.15 -15.30
N ALA A 11 6.84 1.46 -15.51
CA ALA A 11 5.72 2.38 -15.66
C ALA A 11 4.97 2.06 -16.97
N ASN A 12 3.74 1.52 -16.86
CA ASN A 12 2.83 1.40 -17.99
C ASN A 12 2.02 2.70 -18.15
N VAL A 13 1.63 2.98 -19.39
CA VAL A 13 1.20 4.29 -19.95
C VAL A 13 -0.07 4.92 -19.34
N ASP A 14 -0.74 4.30 -18.36
CA ASP A 14 -2.09 4.71 -17.92
C ASP A 14 -2.22 5.04 -16.42
N GLY A 15 -1.22 5.69 -15.81
CA GLY A 15 -1.31 6.10 -14.40
C GLY A 15 -1.28 4.95 -13.39
N THR A 16 -1.01 3.73 -13.86
CA THR A 16 -0.85 2.54 -13.01
C THR A 16 0.62 2.20 -12.78
N TYR A 17 0.89 1.53 -11.65
CA TYR A 17 2.22 1.02 -11.33
C TYR A 17 2.13 -0.28 -10.53
N GLN A 18 3.23 -1.02 -10.47
CA GLN A 18 3.29 -2.28 -9.76
C GLN A 18 3.94 -2.11 -8.39
N ILE A 19 3.47 -2.89 -7.42
CA ILE A 19 3.97 -2.94 -6.05
C ILE A 19 4.12 -4.40 -5.66
N PHE A 20 5.24 -4.73 -5.01
CA PHE A 20 5.45 -6.06 -4.47
C PHE A 20 5.05 -6.08 -2.99
N ALA A 21 4.04 -6.89 -2.66
CA ALA A 21 3.53 -7.01 -1.30
C ALA A 21 4.42 -7.95 -0.47
N VAL A 22 5.06 -7.40 0.56
CA VAL A 22 5.88 -8.14 1.53
C VAL A 22 5.19 -8.13 2.89
N GLY A 23 5.19 -9.28 3.57
CA GLY A 23 4.51 -9.47 4.85
C GLY A 23 3.03 -9.86 4.72
N ARG A 24 2.37 -9.95 5.88
CA ARG A 24 1.04 -10.58 6.01
C ARG A 24 -0.01 -9.66 6.63
N CYS A 25 0.15 -8.35 6.52
CA CYS A 25 -0.74 -7.37 7.15
C CYS A 25 -2.20 -7.50 6.69
N MET A 26 -2.43 -7.96 5.47
CA MET A 26 -3.77 -8.21 4.91
C MET A 26 -4.24 -9.66 5.09
N GLY A 27 -3.54 -10.47 5.88
CA GLY A 27 -3.84 -11.90 6.01
C GLY A 27 -3.86 -12.59 4.64
N ASP A 28 -4.80 -13.51 4.44
CA ASP A 28 -4.93 -14.26 3.19
C ASP A 28 -5.61 -13.44 2.07
N LEU A 29 -6.10 -12.23 2.38
CA LEU A 29 -6.69 -11.32 1.37
C LEU A 29 -5.63 -10.77 0.41
N VAL A 30 -4.37 -10.69 0.83
CA VAL A 30 -3.25 -10.41 -0.07
C VAL A 30 -2.13 -11.37 0.31
N PRO A 31 -1.93 -12.45 -0.48
CA PRO A 31 -0.85 -13.38 -0.23
C PRO A 31 0.50 -12.68 -0.25
N GLU A 32 1.39 -13.13 0.62
CA GLU A 32 2.77 -12.67 0.66
C GLU A 32 3.48 -12.95 -0.68
N ASN A 33 4.39 -12.07 -1.07
CA ASN A 33 5.14 -12.15 -2.33
C ASN A 33 4.27 -12.04 -3.60
N THR A 34 3.15 -11.32 -3.51
CA THR A 34 2.28 -11.03 -4.65
C THR A 34 2.65 -9.69 -5.28
N THR A 35 2.67 -9.64 -6.61
CA THR A 35 2.75 -8.36 -7.33
C THR A 35 1.34 -7.81 -7.55
N LEU A 36 1.10 -6.61 -7.04
CA LEU A 36 -0.16 -5.88 -7.15
C LEU A 36 -0.01 -4.74 -8.16
N GLN A 37 -1.12 -4.39 -8.81
CA GLN A 37 -1.22 -3.18 -9.63
C GLN A 37 -2.03 -2.13 -8.89
N ALA A 38 -1.43 -0.95 -8.72
CA ALA A 38 -2.08 0.24 -8.20
C ALA A 38 -2.43 1.21 -9.33
N ASP A 39 -3.51 1.96 -9.16
CA ASP A 39 -3.97 3.02 -10.05
C ASP A 39 -3.99 4.36 -9.30
N ALA A 40 -3.19 5.32 -9.79
CA ALA A 40 -3.04 6.64 -9.19
C ALA A 40 -4.12 7.65 -9.64
N THR A 41 -5.08 7.21 -10.45
CA THR A 41 -6.15 8.04 -11.03
C THR A 41 -7.55 7.60 -10.60
N ALA A 42 -7.68 6.36 -10.13
CA ALA A 42 -8.97 5.80 -9.76
C ALA A 42 -9.48 6.31 -8.41
N ASP A 43 -10.78 6.59 -8.36
CA ASP A 43 -11.51 6.84 -7.12
C ASP A 43 -11.48 5.60 -6.20
N ILE A 44 -11.48 5.88 -4.89
CA ILE A 44 -11.35 4.90 -3.81
C ILE A 44 -12.65 4.84 -3.00
N HIS A 45 -13.22 3.65 -2.89
CA HIS A 45 -14.45 3.38 -2.12
C HIS A 45 -14.16 2.51 -0.88
N PRO A 46 -14.91 2.68 0.22
CA PRO A 46 -14.81 1.81 1.39
C PRO A 46 -14.88 0.33 1.03
N GLY A 47 -14.06 -0.48 1.70
CA GLY A 47 -13.88 -1.91 1.42
C GLY A 47 -12.87 -2.23 0.31
N GLN A 48 -12.30 -1.23 -0.38
CA GLN A 48 -11.26 -1.45 -1.38
C GLN A 48 -9.87 -1.51 -0.76
N ILE A 49 -8.96 -2.24 -1.41
CA ILE A 49 -7.56 -2.32 -1.01
C ILE A 49 -6.81 -1.14 -1.63
N VAL A 50 -5.95 -0.49 -0.84
CA VAL A 50 -5.15 0.66 -1.25
C VAL A 50 -3.68 0.46 -0.94
N SER A 51 -2.84 1.03 -1.81
CA SER A 51 -1.45 1.37 -1.51
C SER A 51 -1.42 2.70 -0.79
N VAL A 52 -0.70 2.78 0.31
CA VAL A 52 -0.57 3.97 1.15
C VAL A 52 0.89 4.30 1.30
N VAL A 53 1.27 5.54 1.03
CA VAL A 53 2.63 6.06 1.23
C VAL A 53 2.59 7.13 2.30
N LEU A 54 3.21 6.85 3.44
CA LEU A 54 3.26 7.76 4.58
C LEU A 54 4.49 8.68 4.50
N ASP A 55 4.32 9.92 4.97
CA ASP A 55 5.43 10.85 5.19
C ASP A 55 6.25 10.42 6.42
N ALA A 56 7.55 10.18 6.21
CA ALA A 56 8.50 9.78 7.24
C ALA A 56 8.77 10.90 8.27
N GLY A 57 8.46 12.16 7.95
CA GLY A 57 8.55 13.29 8.88
C GLY A 57 7.37 13.41 9.85
N GLY A 58 6.30 12.62 9.64
CA GLY A 58 5.02 12.77 10.32
C GLY A 58 4.86 11.97 11.63
N PRO A 59 3.63 11.92 12.18
CA PRO A 59 3.32 11.18 13.41
C PRO A 59 3.56 9.67 13.28
N PHE A 60 3.70 9.15 12.06
CA PHE A 60 3.99 7.74 11.77
C PHE A 60 5.47 7.42 11.57
N ARG A 61 6.39 8.34 11.91
CA ARG A 61 7.84 8.11 11.80
C ARG A 61 8.33 6.84 12.50
N GLU A 62 7.68 6.39 13.57
CA GLU A 62 8.12 5.18 14.28
C GLU A 62 7.75 3.90 13.50
N LEU A 63 6.66 3.95 12.73
CA LEU A 63 6.34 2.91 11.76
C LEU A 63 7.36 2.88 10.62
N SER A 64 8.07 3.98 10.34
CA SER A 64 9.13 3.99 9.33
C SER A 64 10.34 3.18 9.72
N GLY A 65 10.70 3.18 11.00
CA GLY A 65 11.81 2.38 11.53
C GLY A 65 11.55 0.87 11.51
N MET A 66 10.29 0.43 11.44
CA MET A 66 9.93 -1.00 11.40
C MET A 66 9.88 -1.59 9.98
N LEU A 67 9.78 -0.74 8.96
CA LEU A 67 9.54 -1.13 7.57
C LEU A 67 10.75 -0.82 6.66
N ASP A 68 11.92 -0.59 7.27
CA ASP A 68 13.05 0.03 6.60
C ASP A 68 13.69 -0.89 5.55
N THR A 69 13.48 -0.53 4.29
CA THR A 69 14.57 -0.28 3.36
C THR A 69 14.05 0.73 2.33
N HIS A 70 14.58 1.96 2.38
CA HIS A 70 14.42 3.05 1.40
C HIS A 70 13.21 4.00 1.60
N SER A 71 13.29 4.86 2.63
CA SER A 71 12.81 6.27 2.66
C SER A 71 11.38 6.65 2.22
N CYS A 72 10.52 5.71 1.84
CA CYS A 72 9.10 5.88 1.51
C CYS A 72 8.36 4.62 1.96
N LEU A 73 7.37 4.78 2.84
CA LEU A 73 6.64 3.66 3.43
C LEU A 73 5.43 3.27 2.61
N GLY A 74 5.58 2.34 1.66
CA GLY A 74 4.45 1.71 0.99
C GLY A 74 3.83 0.62 1.87
N VAL A 75 2.58 0.79 2.31
CA VAL A 75 1.80 -0.27 2.97
C VAL A 75 0.50 -0.55 2.23
N ILE A 76 0.08 -1.80 2.23
CA ILE A 76 -1.22 -2.21 1.71
C ILE A 76 -2.22 -2.24 2.87
N LYS A 77 -3.36 -1.57 2.68
CA LYS A 77 -4.42 -1.47 3.69
C LYS A 77 -5.81 -1.62 3.07
N LEU A 78 -6.79 -1.96 3.90
CA LEU A 78 -8.20 -1.85 3.55
C LEU A 78 -8.64 -0.39 3.76
N TYR A 79 -9.18 0.28 2.76
CA TYR A 79 -9.78 1.59 2.94
C TYR A 79 -11.15 1.44 3.61
N LEU A 80 -11.35 2.05 4.76
CA LEU A 80 -12.61 1.94 5.52
C LEU A 80 -13.50 3.17 5.36
N GLY A 81 -12.95 4.27 4.85
CA GLY A 81 -13.65 5.54 4.66
C GLY A 81 -12.83 6.73 5.16
N LYS A 82 -13.47 7.89 5.19
CA LYS A 82 -12.91 9.13 5.72
C LYS A 82 -13.82 9.74 6.77
N THR A 83 -13.23 10.43 7.74
CA THR A 83 -13.94 11.16 8.78
C THR A 83 -13.13 12.40 9.18
N GLN A 84 -13.59 13.12 10.20
CA GLN A 84 -12.90 14.28 10.74
C GLN A 84 -12.59 14.10 12.22
N THR A 85 -11.44 14.59 12.66
CA THR A 85 -11.15 14.74 14.09
C THR A 85 -12.05 15.80 14.72
N THR A 86 -12.09 15.87 16.05
CA THR A 86 -12.78 16.96 16.76
C THR A 86 -12.28 18.35 16.37
N ALA A 87 -11.03 18.47 15.90
CA ALA A 87 -10.46 19.72 15.41
C ALA A 87 -10.82 20.03 13.95
N GLY A 88 -11.60 19.17 13.28
CA GLY A 88 -12.00 19.32 11.87
C GLY A 88 -10.97 18.84 10.86
N GLU A 89 -9.89 18.17 11.30
CA GLU A 89 -8.88 17.61 10.41
C GLU A 89 -9.41 16.35 9.71
N GLU A 90 -9.32 16.30 8.38
CA GLU A 90 -9.70 15.10 7.61
C GLU A 90 -8.71 13.97 7.86
N VAL A 91 -9.25 12.80 8.20
CA VAL A 91 -8.49 11.57 8.42
C VAL A 91 -9.09 10.43 7.61
N PHE A 92 -8.22 9.61 7.04
CA PHE A 92 -8.59 8.37 6.39
C PHE A 92 -8.53 7.22 7.41
N LEU A 93 -9.57 6.39 7.43
CA LEU A 93 -9.61 5.17 8.23
C LEU A 93 -9.09 4.01 7.37
N LEU A 94 -8.03 3.36 7.85
CA LEU A 94 -7.34 2.28 7.16
C LEU A 94 -7.31 1.03 8.03
N GLY A 95 -7.79 -0.08 7.50
CA GLY A 95 -7.82 -1.39 8.13
C GLY A 95 -6.59 -2.23 7.79
N GLN A 96 -6.15 -3.00 8.78
CA GLN A 96 -5.25 -4.12 8.65
C GLN A 96 -5.98 -5.35 9.15
N LEU A 97 -5.84 -6.50 8.49
CA LEU A 97 -6.57 -7.71 8.83
C LEU A 97 -5.77 -8.63 9.76
N ASN A 98 -4.43 -8.52 9.77
CA ASN A 98 -3.59 -9.40 10.57
C ASN A 98 -2.35 -8.67 11.16
N PRO A 99 -2.34 -8.39 12.47
CA PRO A 99 -3.50 -8.43 13.36
C PRO A 99 -4.59 -7.41 12.94
N PRO A 100 -5.87 -7.65 13.28
CA PRO A 100 -6.95 -6.69 13.04
C PRO A 100 -6.70 -5.35 13.73
N LEU A 101 -6.46 -4.29 12.95
CA LEU A 101 -6.17 -2.95 13.45
C LEU A 101 -6.81 -1.91 12.54
N VAL A 102 -7.28 -0.80 13.13
CA VAL A 102 -7.76 0.38 12.41
C VAL A 102 -6.82 1.55 12.72
N PHE A 103 -6.32 2.18 11.66
CA PHE A 103 -5.48 3.36 11.72
C PHE A 103 -6.29 4.57 11.25
N ALA A 104 -6.29 5.65 12.04
CA ALA A 104 -6.74 6.95 11.57
C ALA A 104 -5.52 7.74 11.10
N VAL A 105 -5.44 8.01 9.80
CA VAL A 105 -4.29 8.68 9.17
C VAL A 105 -4.71 10.06 8.68
N PRO A 106 -4.17 11.14 9.26
CA PRO A 106 -4.41 12.48 8.75
C PRO A 106 -3.96 12.63 7.31
N MET A 107 -4.74 13.37 6.51
CA MET A 107 -4.39 13.66 5.11
C MET A 107 -2.98 14.25 4.98
N ALA A 108 -2.59 15.13 5.91
CA ALA A 108 -1.27 15.76 5.94
C ALA A 108 -0.11 14.77 6.13
N SER A 109 -0.37 13.54 6.56
CA SER A 109 0.65 12.50 6.74
C SER A 109 0.77 11.55 5.54
N LEU A 110 0.00 11.76 4.48
CA LEU A 110 0.02 10.95 3.26
C LEU A 110 0.80 11.64 2.15
N LEU A 111 1.80 10.94 1.62
CA LEU A 111 2.43 11.30 0.35
C LEU A 111 1.60 10.78 -0.83
N ALA A 112 1.02 9.59 -0.69
CA ALA A 112 0.14 9.00 -1.70
C ALA A 112 -0.85 7.99 -1.12
N MET A 113 -2.00 7.84 -1.77
CA MET A 113 -2.97 6.78 -1.51
C MET A 113 -3.68 6.41 -2.81
N HIS A 114 -3.47 5.17 -3.27
CA HIS A 114 -3.89 4.72 -4.60
C HIS A 114 -4.61 3.37 -4.52
N ARG A 115 -5.63 3.17 -5.36
CA ARG A 115 -6.43 1.94 -5.37
C ARG A 115 -5.62 0.78 -5.95
N ILE A 116 -5.69 -0.39 -5.32
CA ILE A 116 -5.23 -1.64 -5.93
C ILE A 116 -6.34 -2.16 -6.85
N VAL A 117 -6.01 -2.35 -8.13
CA VAL A 117 -6.97 -2.70 -9.19
C VAL A 117 -6.80 -4.13 -9.71
N ALA A 118 -5.62 -4.73 -9.56
CA ALA A 118 -5.36 -6.09 -9.99
C ALA A 118 -4.21 -6.76 -9.22
N ARG A 119 -4.14 -8.10 -9.32
CA ARG A 119 -2.95 -8.90 -9.01
C ARG A 119 -2.32 -9.30 -10.34
N VAL A 120 -1.02 -9.04 -10.51
CA VAL A 120 -0.34 -9.17 -11.81
C VAL A 120 0.39 -10.50 -11.95
N CYS A 121 0.97 -11.01 -10.86
CA CYS A 121 1.67 -12.28 -10.85
C CYS A 121 1.12 -13.14 -9.71
N GLU A 122 0.48 -14.24 -10.09
CA GLU A 122 0.12 -15.31 -9.17
C GLU A 122 1.07 -16.49 -9.42
N ALA A 123 1.75 -16.98 -8.39
CA ALA A 123 2.02 -18.41 -8.35
C ALA A 123 0.64 -19.11 -8.29
N PRO A 124 0.44 -20.27 -8.93
CA PRO A 124 -0.84 -20.96 -8.90
C PRO A 124 -1.33 -21.04 -7.46
N GLN A 125 -2.51 -20.46 -7.19
CA GLN A 125 -3.07 -20.46 -5.86
C GLN A 125 -3.14 -21.92 -5.39
N PRO A 126 -2.63 -22.24 -4.18
CA PRO A 126 -3.00 -23.51 -3.58
C PRO A 126 -4.52 -23.57 -3.56
N GLU A 127 -5.05 -24.69 -4.04
CA GLU A 127 -6.47 -25.01 -4.18
C GLU A 127 -7.26 -24.45 -3.00
N ASP A 128 -8.37 -23.76 -3.30
CA ASP A 128 -9.35 -23.19 -2.36
C ASP A 128 -8.90 -23.24 -0.90
N GLY A 129 -8.37 -22.13 -0.38
CA GLY A 129 -7.89 -22.05 1.00
C GLY A 129 -8.85 -22.76 1.96
N THR A 130 -8.31 -23.49 2.93
CA THR A 130 -9.07 -24.35 3.83
C THR A 130 -10.30 -23.63 4.40
N GLU A 131 -11.37 -24.36 4.71
CA GLU A 131 -12.56 -23.74 5.33
C GLU A 131 -12.18 -22.90 6.56
N ASP A 132 -11.18 -23.36 7.33
CA ASP A 132 -10.60 -22.61 8.45
C ASP A 132 -9.98 -21.28 8.03
N ALA A 133 -9.18 -21.24 6.95
CA ALA A 133 -8.59 -19.99 6.44
C ALA A 133 -9.66 -19.00 5.99
N LYS A 134 -10.70 -19.48 5.29
CA LYS A 134 -11.86 -18.66 4.91
C LYS A 134 -12.61 -18.13 6.13
N ALA A 135 -12.81 -18.96 7.16
CA ALA A 135 -13.45 -18.55 8.40
C ALA A 135 -12.65 -17.48 9.15
N VAL A 136 -11.31 -17.61 9.20
CA VAL A 136 -10.42 -16.61 9.80
C VAL A 136 -10.52 -15.29 9.05
N LEU A 137 -10.42 -15.30 7.71
CA LEU A 137 -10.54 -14.08 6.91
C LEU A 137 -11.91 -13.40 7.10
N ASN A 138 -12.99 -14.18 7.10
CA ASN A 138 -14.33 -13.65 7.34
C ASN A 138 -14.45 -13.00 8.72
N ALA A 139 -13.89 -13.61 9.77
CA ALA A 139 -13.86 -13.02 11.10
C ALA A 139 -13.05 -11.73 11.15
N GLN A 140 -11.92 -11.65 10.43
CA GLN A 140 -11.11 -10.43 10.33
C GLN A 140 -11.86 -9.30 9.61
N LEU A 141 -12.58 -9.61 8.53
CA LEU A 141 -13.41 -8.65 7.80
C LEU A 141 -14.61 -8.19 8.62
N ASP A 142 -15.25 -9.10 9.36
CA ASP A 142 -16.37 -8.78 10.26
C ASP A 142 -15.93 -7.79 11.35
N LEU A 143 -14.71 -7.95 11.89
CA LEU A 143 -14.12 -6.99 12.84
C LEU A 143 -13.88 -5.60 12.24
N MET A 144 -13.72 -5.48 10.92
CA MET A 144 -13.61 -4.19 10.24
C MET A 144 -14.97 -3.55 9.97
N SER A 145 -16.04 -4.34 9.92
CA SER A 145 -17.38 -3.88 9.51
C SER A 145 -17.91 -2.66 10.28
N PRO A 146 -17.69 -2.49 11.60
CA PRO A 146 -18.19 -1.31 12.33
C PRO A 146 -17.52 0.01 11.91
N PHE A 147 -16.36 -0.09 11.24
CA PHE A 147 -15.55 1.05 10.85
C PHE A 147 -15.72 1.44 9.38
N LEU A 148 -16.50 0.66 8.61
CA LEU A 148 -16.87 1.03 7.26
C LEU A 148 -17.79 2.26 7.32
N CYS A 149 -17.23 3.43 7.00
CA CYS A 149 -18.00 4.65 6.94
C CYS A 149 -18.76 4.73 5.62
N GLU A 150 -20.05 5.02 5.69
CA GLU A 150 -20.77 5.59 4.56
C GLU A 150 -20.12 6.95 4.24
N SER A 151 -19.24 6.94 3.25
CA SER A 151 -18.48 8.10 2.81
C SER A 151 -18.46 8.16 1.30
N GLU A 152 -18.45 9.39 0.78
CA GLU A 152 -18.22 9.60 -0.64
C GLU A 152 -16.88 9.01 -1.06
N ALA A 153 -16.77 8.66 -2.34
CA ALA A 153 -15.51 8.19 -2.90
C ALA A 153 -14.40 9.21 -2.63
N ALA A 154 -13.23 8.71 -2.23
CA ALA A 154 -12.05 9.53 -2.08
C ALA A 154 -11.30 9.59 -3.41
N ALA A 155 -10.90 10.79 -3.82
CA ALA A 155 -9.94 10.96 -4.90
C ALA A 155 -8.58 10.36 -4.49
N PRO A 156 -7.76 9.91 -5.45
CA PRO A 156 -6.41 9.46 -5.16
C PRO A 156 -5.59 10.60 -4.53
N VAL A 157 -4.81 10.27 -3.49
CA VAL A 157 -3.88 11.23 -2.87
C VAL A 157 -2.54 11.09 -3.57
N GLY A 158 -1.93 12.22 -3.95
CA GLY A 158 -0.61 12.21 -4.58
C GLY A 158 -0.61 11.52 -5.94
N SER A 159 -1.53 11.86 -6.84
CA SER A 159 -1.69 11.23 -8.17
C SER A 159 -0.43 11.24 -9.05
N ASP A 160 0.51 12.14 -8.77
CA ASP A 160 1.79 12.24 -9.48
C ASP A 160 2.90 11.41 -8.81
N TRP A 161 2.65 10.90 -7.60
CA TRP A 161 3.60 10.07 -6.87
C TRP A 161 3.81 8.75 -7.60
N ARG A 162 5.08 8.36 -7.77
CA ARG A 162 5.46 7.07 -8.36
C ARG A 162 6.54 6.41 -7.49
N PRO A 163 6.60 5.07 -7.47
CA PRO A 163 7.76 4.38 -6.90
C PRO A 163 9.03 4.85 -7.60
N VAL A 164 10.10 5.07 -6.84
CA VAL A 164 11.41 5.35 -7.41
C VAL A 164 11.94 4.06 -8.05
N ASP A 165 12.27 4.11 -9.34
CA ASP A 165 13.02 3.04 -9.99
C ASP A 165 14.48 3.11 -9.50
N LEU A 166 14.79 2.26 -8.52
CA LEU A 166 16.10 2.24 -7.88
C LEU A 166 17.20 1.82 -8.86
N ASP A 167 16.91 0.94 -9.83
CA ASP A 167 17.89 0.56 -10.84
C ASP A 167 18.18 1.71 -11.79
N ALA A 168 17.16 2.48 -12.17
CA ALA A 168 17.34 3.69 -12.96
C ALA A 168 18.13 4.75 -12.18
N LEU A 169 17.88 4.90 -10.88
CA LEU A 169 18.62 5.82 -10.02
C LEU A 169 20.09 5.39 -9.82
N ILE A 170 20.35 4.11 -9.58
CA ILE A 170 21.72 3.58 -9.46
C ILE A 170 22.48 3.76 -10.77
N ARG A 171 21.85 3.45 -11.92
CA ARG A 171 22.45 3.67 -13.24
C ARG A 171 22.76 5.15 -13.50
N SER A 172 21.87 6.06 -13.09
CA SER A 172 22.08 7.50 -13.30
C SER A 172 23.22 8.05 -12.41
N LEU A 173 23.32 7.58 -11.16
CA LEU A 173 24.43 7.93 -10.27
C LEU A 173 25.78 7.41 -10.77
N GLN A 174 25.84 6.16 -11.27
CA GLN A 174 27.06 5.61 -11.89
C GLN A 174 27.48 6.37 -13.15
N THR A 175 26.51 6.91 -13.90
CA THR A 175 26.78 7.72 -15.10
C THR A 175 27.34 9.09 -14.72
N LEU A 176 26.84 9.71 -13.63
CA LEU A 176 27.34 10.99 -13.12
C LEU A 176 28.78 10.89 -12.61
N GLU A 177 29.15 9.81 -11.90
CA GLU A 177 30.52 9.58 -11.45
C GLU A 177 31.53 9.38 -12.60
N GLN A 178 31.07 8.94 -13.78
CA GLN A 178 31.92 8.80 -14.97
C GLN A 178 32.08 10.10 -15.78
N VAL A 179 31.23 11.11 -15.56
CA VAL A 179 31.31 12.41 -16.25
C VAL A 179 32.29 13.36 -15.55
N ASP A 180 32.56 13.14 -14.26
CA ASP A 180 33.52 13.92 -13.45
C ASP A 180 34.94 13.30 -13.38
N ALA A 181 35.24 12.28 -14.22
CA ALA A 181 36.54 11.57 -14.27
C ALA A 181 37.39 11.89 -15.50
#